data_AF-A0A432US86-F1
#
_entry.id   AF-A0A432US86-F1
#
_cell.length_a   1.000
_cell.length_b   1.000
_cell.length_c   1.000
_cell.angle_alpha   90.00
_cell.angle_beta   90.00
_cell.angle_gamma   90.00
#
_symmetry.space_group_name_H-M   'P 1'
#
loop_
_entity.id
_entity.type
_entity.pdbx_description
1 polymer ?
#
loop_
_entity_poly.entity_id
_entity_poly.type
_entity_poly.pdbx_seq_one_letter_code
_entity_poly.pdbx_strand_id
1 'polypeptide(L)'
;MANSVEPTFMNGLSFTLRPVATELFNMHLLKELLEIRQGKVSSALAQKYTMSQEQWIEVSNVVILTKLSQFTISKELKLDYVEHLQDVLRAVLDMEGATFEEVHQAIQYYQASVLADWYRRLQKHHTYQLR
;
A
#
# COMPACT_ATOMS: atom_id res chain seq x y z
N MET A 1 8.73 3.45 -18.66
CA MET A 1 9.02 4.39 -17.54
C MET A 1 9.48 3.53 -16.38
N ALA A 2 10.62 3.83 -15.75
CA ALA A 2 11.04 3.09 -14.57
C ALA A 2 9.96 3.26 -13.49
N ASN A 3 9.48 2.16 -12.90
CA ASN A 3 8.56 2.22 -11.77
C ASN A 3 9.34 2.79 -10.58
N SER A 4 9.22 4.09 -10.35
CA SER A 4 9.75 4.70 -9.13
C SER A 4 9.09 4.03 -7.94
N VAL A 5 9.91 3.52 -7.03
CA VAL A 5 9.46 2.94 -5.76
C VAL A 5 9.35 4.08 -4.75
N GLU A 6 8.34 4.04 -3.88
CA GLU A 6 8.22 4.97 -2.75
C GLU A 6 8.92 4.40 -1.51
N PRO A 7 10.19 4.77 -1.22
CA PRO A 7 10.93 4.19 -0.11
C PRO A 7 10.51 4.77 1.25
N THR A 8 9.75 5.87 1.26
CA THR A 8 9.52 6.69 2.46
C THR A 8 8.93 5.88 3.61
N PHE A 9 7.91 5.06 3.35
CA PHE A 9 7.27 4.23 4.37
C PHE A 9 8.19 3.12 4.88
N MET A 10 8.86 2.41 3.97
CA MET A 10 9.80 1.33 4.31
C MET A 10 11.00 1.84 5.14
N ASN A 11 11.48 3.05 4.85
CA ASN A 11 12.54 3.71 5.62
C ASN A 11 12.08 4.14 7.03
N GLY A 12 10.78 4.40 7.20
CA GLY A 12 10.17 4.75 8.49
C GLY A 12 10.08 3.59 9.48
N LEU A 13 10.18 2.33 9.00
CA LEU A 13 10.16 1.17 9.88
C LEU A 13 11.37 1.09 10.79
N SER A 14 11.13 0.60 12.02
CA SER A 14 12.19 0.23 12.95
C SER A 14 13.13 -0.82 12.34
N PHE A 15 14.42 -0.77 12.72
CA PHE A 15 15.44 -1.62 12.12
C PHE A 15 15.14 -3.12 12.21
N THR A 16 14.45 -3.56 13.27
CA THR A 16 14.07 -4.97 13.48
C THR A 16 12.99 -5.45 12.50
N LEU A 17 12.15 -4.54 11.99
CA LEU A 17 11.04 -4.85 11.09
C LEU A 17 11.44 -4.82 9.60
N ARG A 18 12.51 -4.09 9.25
CA ARG A 18 12.97 -3.93 7.86
C ARG A 18 13.28 -5.25 7.12
N PRO A 19 13.89 -6.28 7.74
CA PRO A 19 14.11 -7.57 7.07
C PRO A 19 12.80 -8.24 6.64
N VAL A 20 11.79 -8.23 7.51
CA VAL A 20 10.46 -8.79 7.24
C VAL A 20 9.78 -8.00 6.13
N ALA A 21 9.80 -6.68 6.23
CA ALA A 21 9.23 -5.80 5.23
C ALA A 21 9.86 -6.03 3.84
N THR A 22 11.18 -6.23 3.80
CA THR A 22 11.91 -6.50 2.55
C THR A 22 11.51 -7.85 1.93
N GLU A 23 11.36 -8.89 2.75
CA GLU A 23 10.88 -10.20 2.27
C GLU A 23 9.45 -10.12 1.76
N LEU A 24 8.55 -9.51 2.54
CA LEU A 24 7.15 -9.31 2.14
C LEU A 24 7.06 -8.48 0.85
N PHE A 25 7.90 -7.45 0.74
CA PHE A 25 7.96 -6.62 -0.46
C PHE A 25 8.39 -7.41 -1.70
N ASN A 26 9.39 -8.29 -1.57
CA ASN A 26 9.91 -9.02 -2.72
C ASN A 26 9.08 -10.27 -3.08
N MET A 27 8.53 -10.96 -2.08
CA MET A 27 8.01 -12.33 -2.24
C MET A 27 6.49 -12.43 -2.20
N HIS A 28 5.77 -11.38 -1.77
CA HIS A 28 4.32 -11.46 -1.57
C HIS A 28 3.53 -10.53 -2.50
N LEU A 29 2.38 -11.00 -2.94
CA LEU A 29 1.38 -10.25 -3.70
C LEU A 29 0.55 -9.35 -2.79
N LEU A 30 -0.10 -8.33 -3.36
CA LEU A 30 -0.97 -7.42 -2.61
C LEU A 30 -2.05 -8.18 -1.80
N LYS A 31 -2.65 -9.21 -2.39
CA LYS A 31 -3.66 -10.04 -1.72
C LYS A 31 -3.11 -10.68 -0.44
N GLU A 32 -1.92 -11.26 -0.50
CA GLU A 32 -1.29 -11.93 0.64
C GLU A 32 -0.93 -10.92 1.74
N LEU A 33 -0.54 -9.70 1.38
CA LEU A 33 -0.30 -8.63 2.35
C LEU A 33 -1.58 -8.19 3.07
N LEU A 34 -2.70 -8.13 2.34
CA LEU A 34 -4.01 -7.86 2.94
C LEU A 34 -4.45 -8.99 3.88
N GLU A 35 -4.14 -10.24 3.54
CA GLU A 35 -4.38 -11.39 4.41
C GLU A 35 -3.52 -11.33 5.68
N ILE A 36 -2.22 -11.00 5.56
CA ILE A 36 -1.31 -10.78 6.69
C ILE A 36 -1.83 -9.66 7.60
N ARG A 37 -2.28 -8.53 7.02
CA ARG A 37 -2.90 -7.42 7.77
C ARG A 37 -4.10 -7.89 8.60
N GLN A 38 -4.87 -8.85 8.09
CA GLN A 38 -6.01 -9.47 8.78
C GLN A 38 -5.60 -10.56 9.81
N GLY A 39 -4.31 -10.79 10.02
CA GLY A 39 -3.79 -11.82 10.94
C GLY A 39 -3.68 -13.22 10.34
N LYS A 40 -3.92 -13.37 9.03
CA LYS A 40 -3.73 -14.65 8.32
C LYS A 40 -2.28 -14.81 7.89
N VAL A 41 -1.38 -14.91 8.88
CA VAL A 41 0.05 -15.10 8.65
C VAL A 41 0.34 -16.58 8.35
N SER A 42 1.11 -16.84 7.29
CA SER A 42 1.48 -18.22 6.94
C SER A 42 2.36 -18.85 8.03
N SER A 43 2.28 -20.18 8.18
CA SER A 43 3.10 -20.91 9.16
C SER A 43 4.60 -20.71 8.94
N ALA A 44 5.04 -20.63 7.68
CA ALA A 44 6.43 -20.37 7.33
C ALA A 44 6.92 -19.01 7.84
N LEU A 45 6.11 -17.95 7.67
CA LEU A 45 6.45 -16.61 8.18
C LEU A 45 6.45 -16.57 9.71
N ALA A 46 5.44 -17.16 10.35
CA ALA A 46 5.31 -17.19 11.80
C ALA A 46 6.43 -17.97 12.50
N GLN A 47 7.00 -18.99 11.84
CA GLN A 47 8.18 -19.71 12.33
C GLN A 47 9.47 -18.91 12.16
N LYS A 48 9.56 -18.10 11.11
CA LYS A 48 10.76 -17.30 10.79
C LYS A 48 10.85 -16.02 11.61
N TYR A 49 9.70 -15.42 11.94
CA TYR A 49 9.62 -14.12 12.61
C TYR A 49 8.68 -14.17 13.80
N THR A 50 9.21 -13.86 14.98
CA THR A 50 8.42 -13.66 16.20
C THR A 50 7.96 -12.21 16.25
N MET A 51 6.70 -11.97 15.90
CA MET A 51 6.10 -10.63 15.84
C MET A 51 4.71 -10.63 16.46
N SER A 52 4.33 -9.49 17.06
CA SER A 52 2.95 -9.27 17.51
C SER A 52 2.01 -9.01 16.32
N GLN A 53 0.71 -9.09 16.55
CA GLN A 53 -0.27 -8.80 15.51
C GLN A 53 -0.17 -7.35 15.03
N GLU A 54 0.10 -6.40 15.93
CA GLU A 54 0.29 -4.98 15.61
C GLU A 54 1.50 -4.78 14.70
N GLN A 55 2.60 -5.51 14.95
CA GLN A 55 3.79 -5.45 14.10
C GLN A 55 3.52 -6.04 12.70
N TRP A 56 2.71 -7.10 12.59
CA TRP A 56 2.29 -7.63 11.29
C TRP A 56 1.43 -6.62 10.52
N ILE A 57 0.51 -5.93 11.21
CA ILE A 57 -0.31 -4.86 10.63
C ILE A 57 0.58 -3.71 10.17
N GLU A 58 1.49 -3.23 11.01
CA GLU A 58 2.42 -2.14 10.68
C GLU A 58 3.25 -2.46 9.44
N VAL A 59 3.91 -3.61 9.42
CA VAL A 59 4.77 -4.00 8.30
C VAL A 59 3.95 -4.21 7.02
N SER A 60 2.80 -4.88 7.11
CA SER A 60 1.96 -5.08 5.93
C SER A 60 1.42 -3.76 5.36
N ASN A 61 0.97 -2.82 6.21
CA ASN A 61 0.53 -1.49 5.78
C ASN A 61 1.66 -0.75 5.01
N VAL A 62 2.86 -0.72 5.58
CA VAL A 62 4.02 -0.08 4.94
C VAL A 62 4.37 -0.72 3.60
N VAL A 63 4.40 -2.06 3.53
CA VAL A 63 4.72 -2.76 2.29
C VAL A 63 3.64 -2.55 1.23
N ILE A 64 2.36 -2.50 1.63
CA ILE A 64 1.25 -2.19 0.72
C ILE A 64 1.42 -0.78 0.15
N LEU A 65 1.66 0.23 0.98
CA LEU A 65 1.86 1.62 0.54
C LEU A 65 3.00 1.74 -0.48
N THR A 66 4.12 1.08 -0.21
CA THR A 66 5.26 1.06 -1.13
C THR A 66 4.97 0.27 -2.42
N LYS A 67 4.20 -0.82 -2.38
CA LYS A 67 3.83 -1.60 -3.58
C LYS A 67 2.83 -0.88 -4.47
N LEU A 68 1.83 -0.21 -3.88
CA LEU A 68 0.82 0.52 -4.64
C LEU A 68 1.47 1.54 -5.59
N SER A 69 2.53 2.22 -5.14
CA SER A 69 3.26 3.19 -5.97
C SER A 69 3.92 2.56 -7.22
N GLN A 70 4.14 1.24 -7.23
CA GLN A 70 4.71 0.50 -8.37
C GLN A 70 3.66 0.06 -9.39
N PHE A 71 2.38 0.12 -9.06
CA PHE A 71 1.33 -0.35 -9.96
C PHE A 71 1.14 0.61 -11.12
N THR A 72 1.18 0.07 -12.34
CA THR A 72 0.86 0.83 -13.54
C THR A 72 -0.65 0.90 -13.71
N ILE A 73 -1.20 2.10 -13.76
CA ILE A 73 -2.62 2.33 -14.01
C ILE A 73 -2.85 2.28 -15.52
N SER A 74 -3.29 1.13 -16.02
CA SER A 74 -3.67 0.95 -17.43
C SER A 74 -5.01 1.63 -17.72
N LYS A 75 -5.19 2.08 -18.97
CA LYS A 75 -6.48 2.60 -19.46
C LYS A 75 -7.60 1.56 -19.43
N GLU A 76 -7.25 0.28 -19.43
CA GLU A 76 -8.17 -0.85 -19.41
C GLU A 76 -8.56 -1.29 -17.98
N LEU A 77 -7.96 -0.66 -16.96
CA LEU A 77 -8.29 -0.96 -15.56
C LEU A 77 -9.76 -0.60 -15.31
N LYS A 78 -10.58 -1.58 -14.92
CA LYS A 78 -12.02 -1.38 -14.65
C LYS A 78 -12.25 -0.53 -13.40
N LEU A 79 -13.38 0.18 -13.37
CA LEU A 79 -13.76 1.08 -12.28
C LEU A 79 -13.76 0.37 -10.92
N ASP A 80 -14.35 -0.82 -10.81
CA ASP A 80 -14.37 -1.59 -9.56
C ASP A 80 -12.96 -1.84 -9.00
N TYR A 81 -11.96 -2.05 -9.85
CA TYR A 81 -10.57 -2.21 -9.41
C TYR A 81 -9.94 -0.88 -8.99
N VAL A 82 -10.33 0.23 -9.62
CA VAL A 82 -9.89 1.58 -9.23
C VAL A 82 -10.42 1.90 -7.84
N GLU A 83 -11.72 1.71 -7.62
CA GLU A 83 -12.37 1.91 -6.32
C GLU A 83 -11.75 1.01 -5.26
N HIS A 84 -11.54 -0.27 -5.57
CA HIS A 84 -10.89 -1.20 -4.64
C HIS A 84 -9.46 -0.75 -4.26
N LEU A 85 -8.67 -0.23 -5.20
CA LEU A 85 -7.34 0.31 -4.90
C LEU A 85 -7.41 1.57 -4.03
N GLN A 86 -8.43 2.41 -4.20
CA GLN A 86 -8.66 3.57 -3.32
C GLN A 86 -9.03 3.12 -1.91
N ASP A 87 -9.88 2.10 -1.78
CA ASP A 87 -10.29 1.57 -0.48
C ASP A 87 -9.15 0.89 0.26
N VAL A 88 -8.31 0.12 -0.46
CA VAL A 88 -7.08 -0.44 0.10
C VAL A 88 -6.18 0.67 0.63
N LEU A 89 -5.96 1.73 -0.15
CA LEU A 89 -5.12 2.87 0.25
C LEU A 89 -5.66 3.56 1.50
N ARG A 90 -6.97 3.83 1.55
CA ARG A 90 -7.63 4.43 2.71
C ARG A 90 -7.49 3.55 3.95
N ALA A 91 -7.72 2.25 3.81
CA ALA A 91 -7.63 1.31 4.92
C ALA A 91 -6.21 1.20 5.49
N VAL A 92 -5.16 1.20 4.66
CA VAL A 92 -3.78 1.13 5.17
C VAL A 92 -3.27 2.45 5.77
N LEU A 93 -3.94 3.56 5.48
CA LEU A 93 -3.70 4.86 6.09
C LEU A 93 -4.61 5.12 7.31
N ASP A 94 -5.50 4.20 7.65
CA ASP A 94 -6.56 4.38 8.66
C ASP A 94 -7.41 5.64 8.40
N MET A 95 -7.76 5.85 7.12
CA MET A 95 -8.53 7.01 6.61
C MET A 95 -9.82 6.55 5.91
N GLU A 96 -10.51 5.54 6.44
CA GLU A 96 -11.80 5.13 5.89
C GLU A 96 -12.81 6.29 5.90
N GLY A 97 -13.51 6.49 4.77
CA GLY A 97 -14.45 7.59 4.58
C GLY A 97 -13.82 8.94 4.21
N ALA A 98 -12.48 9.06 4.22
CA ALA A 98 -11.81 10.29 3.80
C ALA A 98 -11.99 10.58 2.31
N THR A 99 -12.14 11.86 2.00
CA THR A 99 -12.19 12.40 0.64
C THR A 99 -10.86 12.20 -0.08
N PHE A 100 -10.88 12.29 -1.41
CA PHE A 100 -9.65 12.22 -2.22
C PHE A 100 -8.62 13.27 -1.78
N GLU A 101 -9.04 14.50 -1.52
CA GLU A 101 -8.14 15.59 -1.14
C GLU A 101 -7.49 15.36 0.23
N GLU A 102 -8.24 14.85 1.22
CA GLU A 102 -7.69 14.52 2.54
C GLU A 102 -6.64 13.43 2.46
N VAL A 103 -6.91 12.35 1.71
CA VAL A 103 -5.95 11.25 1.50
C VAL A 103 -4.71 11.75 0.75
N HIS A 104 -4.90 12.57 -0.28
CA HIS A 104 -3.79 13.13 -1.04
C HIS A 104 -2.91 14.05 -0.18
N GLN A 105 -3.51 14.90 0.67
CA GLN A 105 -2.78 15.76 1.62
C GLN A 105 -2.02 14.93 2.65
N ALA A 106 -2.60 13.86 3.18
CA ALA A 106 -1.93 12.96 4.12
C ALA A 106 -0.68 12.31 3.48
N ILE A 107 -0.79 11.81 2.24
CA ILE A 107 0.34 11.24 1.51
C ILE A 107 1.46 12.28 1.30
N GLN A 108 1.09 13.53 1.00
CA GLN A 108 2.06 14.62 0.88
C GLN A 108 2.72 14.97 2.23
N TYR A 109 1.98 14.93 3.34
CA TYR A 109 2.52 15.12 4.68
C TYR A 109 3.59 14.06 5.02
N TYR A 110 3.35 12.81 4.62
CA TYR A 110 4.36 11.74 4.71
C TYR A 110 5.53 11.89 3.73
N GLN A 111 5.58 12.95 2.92
CA GLN A 111 6.60 13.20 1.89
C GLN A 111 6.67 12.09 0.81
N ALA A 112 5.59 11.33 0.63
CA ALA A 112 5.51 10.21 -0.30
C ALA A 112 5.09 10.67 -1.71
N SER A 113 5.95 11.45 -2.37
CA SER A 113 5.69 12.08 -3.67
C SER A 113 5.29 11.10 -4.78
N VAL A 114 5.89 9.91 -4.82
CA VAL A 114 5.61 8.92 -5.89
C VAL A 114 4.21 8.34 -5.69
N LEU A 115 3.84 8.06 -4.44
CA LEU A 115 2.51 7.59 -4.10
C LEU A 115 1.46 8.69 -4.34
N ALA A 116 1.76 9.96 -4.04
CA ALA A 116 0.86 11.08 -4.28
C ALA A 116 0.54 11.23 -5.79
N ASP A 117 1.56 11.16 -6.63
CA ASP A 117 1.38 11.20 -8.09
C ASP A 117 0.64 9.98 -8.63
N TRP A 118 0.92 8.80 -8.08
CA TRP A 118 0.17 7.58 -8.40
C TRP A 118 -1.32 7.73 -8.05
N TYR A 119 -1.63 8.23 -6.86
CA TYR A 119 -2.99 8.41 -6.39
C TYR A 119 -3.75 9.45 -7.24
N ARG A 120 -3.09 10.54 -7.64
CA ARG A 120 -3.67 11.52 -8.58
C ARG A 120 -3.99 10.91 -9.94
N ARG A 121 -3.13 10.02 -10.46
CA ARG A 121 -3.42 9.28 -11.70
C ARG A 121 -4.61 8.35 -11.54
N LEU A 122 -4.73 7.69 -10.38
CA LEU A 122 -5.85 6.81 -10.07
C LEU A 122 -7.17 7.57 -10.08
N GLN A 123 -7.22 8.75 -9.46
CA GLN A 123 -8.40 9.62 -9.46
C GLN A 123 -8.78 10.15 -10.83
N LYS A 124 -7.80 10.49 -11.67
CA LYS A 124 -8.06 10.88 -13.07
C LYS A 124 -8.71 9.75 -13.85
N HIS A 125 -8.24 8.51 -13.65
CA HIS A 125 -8.81 7.33 -14.30
C HIS A 125 -10.23 7.03 -13.81
N HIS A 126 -10.47 7.10 -12.50
CA HIS A 126 -11.81 7.03 -11.90
C HIS A 126 -12.78 8.02 -12.55
N THR A 127 -12.38 9.30 -12.63
CA THR A 127 -13.19 10.37 -13.23
C THR A 127 -13.46 10.16 -14.72
N TYR A 128 -12.52 9.53 -15.44
CA TYR A 128 -12.70 9.23 -16.86
C TYR A 128 -13.72 8.11 -17.10
N GLN A 129 -13.74 7.07 -16.26
CA GLN A 129 -14.67 5.96 -16.41
C GLN A 129 -16.11 6.25 -15.97
N LEU A 130 -16.33 7.33 -15.20
CA LEU A 130 -17.66 7.82 -14.83
C LEU A 130 -18.33 8.69 -15.91
N ARG A 131 -17.62 9.05 -16.99
CA ARG A 131 -18.11 9.88 -18.09
C ARG A 131 -18.53 9.01 -19.26
#